data_AF-A0A377Y580-F1
#
_entry.id   AF-A0A377Y580-F1
#
_cell.length_a   1.000
_cell.length_b   1.000
_cell.length_c   1.000
_cell.angle_alpha   90.00
_cell.angle_beta   90.00
_cell.angle_gamma   90.00
#
_symmetry.space_group_name_H-M   'P 1'
#
loop_
_entity.id
_entity.type
_entity.pdbx_description
1 polymer ?
#
loop_
_entity_poly.entity_id
_entity_poly.type
_entity_poly.pdbx_seq_one_letter_code
_entity_poly.pdbx_strand_id
1 'polypeptide(L)'
;MLDILISHIEQWSTFISAVAAVLTAVATFFLWRVTKLLARETTRMVEASSQPNIVVTLEPNAWSVFYFDINVANTGNAPAYNIEVNFDPPLTNAEHREARQHSIPFRKISILKNGQVLSSNLCDYNQIKGKTYTITISWSKKANSSERDFNQYEYDMTLFEGVTYLGARNPLTQIADQIKKIRDDWRPITQGSKKIKTDNYSSSDREKERIAYDEWCKNALEEREKRKVRQS
;
A
#
# COMPACT_ATOMS: atom_id res chain seq x y z
N MET A 1 -70.20 45.99 28.98
CA MET A 1 -69.22 45.62 30.04
C MET A 1 -68.26 44.53 29.56
N LEU A 2 -68.75 43.49 28.87
CA LEU A 2 -67.92 42.46 28.22
C LEU A 2 -66.96 43.01 27.14
N ASP A 3 -67.41 43.94 26.28
CA ASP A 3 -66.57 44.46 25.18
C ASP A 3 -65.35 45.28 25.66
N ILE A 4 -65.46 45.93 26.82
CA ILE A 4 -64.35 46.71 27.44
C ILE A 4 -63.31 45.78 28.07
N LEU A 5 -63.75 44.63 28.60
CA LEU A 5 -62.86 43.59 29.13
C LEU A 5 -62.13 42.86 28.00
N ILE A 6 -62.83 42.55 26.91
CA ILE A 6 -62.26 41.88 25.73
C ILE A 6 -61.20 42.76 25.05
N SER A 7 -61.47 44.06 24.87
CA SER A 7 -60.50 44.98 24.24
C SER A 7 -59.22 45.18 25.05
N HIS A 8 -59.32 45.22 26.39
CA HIS A 8 -58.13 45.25 27.25
C HIS A 8 -57.33 43.95 27.12
N ILE A 9 -57.99 42.79 27.16
CA ILE A 9 -57.30 41.49 27.03
C ILE A 9 -56.56 41.36 25.68
N GLU A 10 -57.15 41.84 24.59
CA GLU A 10 -56.50 41.84 23.27
C GLU A 10 -55.26 42.75 23.23
N GLN A 11 -55.31 43.93 23.86
CA GLN A 11 -54.13 44.81 23.95
C GLN A 11 -52.99 44.18 24.75
N TRP A 12 -53.29 43.55 25.89
CA TRP A 12 -52.28 42.85 26.70
C TRP A 12 -51.70 41.63 25.97
N SER A 13 -52.54 40.85 25.28
CA SER A 13 -52.11 39.71 24.47
C SER A 13 -51.19 40.11 23.31
N THR A 14 -51.54 41.21 22.61
CA THR A 14 -50.73 41.75 21.51
C THR A 14 -49.38 42.25 22.00
N PHE A 15 -49.35 42.91 23.16
CA PHE A 15 -48.09 43.38 23.78
C PHE A 15 -47.18 42.21 24.16
N ILE A 16 -47.72 41.17 24.82
CA ILE A 16 -46.97 39.96 25.19
C ILE A 16 -46.42 39.25 23.95
N SER A 17 -47.23 39.13 22.88
CA SER A 17 -46.82 38.51 21.62
C SER A 17 -45.71 39.30 20.92
N ALA A 18 -45.80 40.64 20.93
CA ALA A 18 -44.76 41.51 20.38
C ALA A 18 -43.44 41.36 21.15
N VAL A 19 -43.48 41.32 22.48
CA VAL A 19 -42.29 41.09 23.32
C VAL A 19 -41.69 39.71 23.06
N ALA A 20 -42.53 38.67 22.95
CA ALA A 20 -42.07 37.32 22.62
C ALA A 20 -41.42 37.24 21.23
N ALA A 21 -41.97 37.93 20.23
CA ALA A 21 -41.39 38.00 18.89
C ALA A 21 -40.02 38.70 18.88
N VAL A 22 -39.86 39.80 19.64
CA VAL A 22 -38.57 40.49 19.80
C VAL A 22 -37.56 39.59 20.50
N LEU A 23 -37.95 38.93 21.60
CA LEU A 23 -37.09 37.95 22.30
C LEU A 23 -36.65 36.82 21.37
N THR A 24 -37.58 36.29 20.56
CA THR A 24 -37.29 35.23 19.58
C THR A 24 -36.34 35.73 18.50
N ALA A 25 -36.53 36.95 17.99
CA ALA A 25 -35.64 37.55 17.00
C ALA A 25 -34.22 37.75 17.55
N VAL A 26 -34.10 38.22 18.80
CA VAL A 26 -32.81 38.37 19.49
C VAL A 26 -32.14 37.01 19.70
N ALA A 27 -32.88 36.01 20.19
CA ALA A 27 -32.37 34.64 20.35
C ALA A 27 -31.89 34.05 19.02
N THR A 28 -32.65 34.27 17.94
CA THR A 28 -32.29 33.83 16.57
C THR A 28 -31.02 34.50 16.08
N PHE A 29 -30.84 35.79 16.35
CA PHE A 29 -29.61 36.52 16.01
C PHE A 29 -28.38 35.96 16.75
N PHE A 30 -28.51 35.68 18.05
CA PHE A 30 -27.45 35.06 18.83
C PHE A 30 -27.12 33.65 18.32
N LEU A 31 -28.13 32.83 18.04
CA LEU A 31 -27.97 31.50 17.44
C LEU A 31 -27.20 31.59 16.11
N TRP A 32 -27.62 32.47 15.20
CA TRP A 32 -26.94 32.69 13.93
C TRP A 32 -25.46 33.08 14.12
N ARG A 33 -25.18 33.99 15.06
CA ARG A 33 -23.82 34.44 15.35
C ARG A 33 -22.94 33.31 15.88
N VAL A 34 -23.46 32.48 16.80
CA VAL A 34 -22.74 31.33 17.36
C VAL A 34 -22.50 30.28 16.27
N THR A 35 -23.51 29.94 15.46
CA THR A 35 -23.36 29.01 14.33
C THR A 35 -22.30 29.49 13.34
N LYS A 36 -22.27 30.79 13.03
CA LYS A 36 -21.23 31.38 12.16
C LYS A 36 -19.83 31.26 12.74
N LEU A 37 -19.69 31.41 14.07
CA LEU A 37 -18.40 31.23 14.75
C LEU A 37 -17.95 29.76 14.72
N LEU A 38 -18.84 28.83 15.06
CA LEU A 38 -18.55 27.40 15.02
C LEU A 38 -18.15 26.96 13.61
N ALA A 39 -18.87 27.39 12.58
CA ALA A 39 -18.54 27.07 11.21
C ALA A 39 -17.12 27.53 10.85
N ARG A 40 -16.72 28.74 11.30
CA ARG A 40 -15.36 29.26 11.06
C ARG A 40 -14.29 28.43 11.76
N GLU A 41 -14.50 28.04 13.00
CA GLU A 41 -13.55 27.21 13.74
C GLU A 41 -13.48 25.79 13.17
N THR A 42 -14.61 25.21 12.75
CA THR A 42 -14.63 23.91 12.05
C THR A 42 -13.85 23.99 10.75
N THR A 43 -14.04 25.04 9.93
CA THR A 43 -13.26 25.22 8.70
C THR A 43 -11.77 25.32 8.99
N ARG A 44 -11.37 26.10 10.01
CA ARG A 44 -9.97 26.19 10.44
C ARG A 44 -9.41 24.86 10.91
N MET A 45 -10.20 24.07 11.63
CA MET A 45 -9.79 22.74 12.10
C MET A 45 -9.63 21.76 10.93
N VAL A 46 -10.51 21.81 9.94
CA VAL A 46 -10.41 20.99 8.72
C VAL A 46 -9.18 21.40 7.90
N GLU A 47 -8.90 22.70 7.75
CA GLU A 47 -7.71 23.20 7.05
C GLU A 47 -6.41 22.89 7.80
N ALA A 48 -6.43 22.96 9.15
CA ALA A 48 -5.29 22.59 9.98
C ALA A 48 -5.04 21.08 9.95
N SER A 49 -6.10 20.28 9.88
CA SER A 49 -5.99 18.83 9.73
C SER A 49 -5.51 18.47 8.32
N SER A 50 -6.02 19.11 7.27
CA SER A 50 -5.77 18.78 5.86
C SER A 50 -4.44 19.33 5.34
N GLN A 51 -3.32 18.75 5.75
CA GLN A 51 -1.99 19.17 5.33
C GLN A 51 -1.27 18.09 4.52
N PRO A 52 -0.82 18.42 3.29
CA PRO A 52 0.11 17.56 2.57
C PRO A 52 1.46 17.57 3.28
N ASN A 53 2.13 16.42 3.29
CA ASN A 53 3.48 16.29 3.80
C ASN A 53 4.27 15.38 2.86
N ILE A 54 5.24 15.96 2.16
CA ILE A 54 6.03 15.24 1.18
C ILE A 54 7.35 14.84 1.80
N VAL A 55 7.68 13.56 1.66
CA VAL A 55 8.93 12.96 2.11
C VAL A 55 9.57 12.24 0.94
N VAL A 56 10.87 12.47 0.78
CA VAL A 56 11.71 11.84 -0.24
C VAL A 56 12.75 10.96 0.45
N THR A 57 12.83 9.70 0.06
CA THR A 57 13.78 8.72 0.62
C THR A 57 14.57 8.05 -0.48
N LEU A 58 15.79 7.62 -0.14
CA LEU A 58 16.62 6.78 -0.99
C LEU A 58 16.63 5.38 -0.39
N GLU A 59 15.90 4.47 -1.01
CA GLU A 59 15.72 3.12 -0.48
C GLU A 59 16.41 2.10 -1.36
N PRO A 60 17.09 1.09 -0.78
CA PRO A 60 17.70 0.07 -1.62
C PRO A 60 16.63 -0.78 -2.33
N ASN A 61 16.90 -1.08 -3.59
CA ASN A 61 16.00 -1.68 -4.54
C ASN A 61 15.55 -3.10 -4.11
N ALA A 62 14.30 -3.45 -4.38
CA ALA A 62 13.73 -4.75 -3.99
C ALA A 62 14.36 -5.97 -4.71
N TRP A 63 14.95 -5.76 -5.89
CA TRP A 63 15.52 -6.81 -6.75
C TRP A 63 17.04 -6.91 -6.66
N SER A 64 17.74 -5.81 -6.35
CA SER A 64 19.20 -5.80 -6.28
C SER A 64 19.72 -5.03 -5.08
N VAL A 65 20.66 -5.64 -4.35
CA VAL A 65 21.27 -5.08 -3.13
C VAL A 65 22.14 -3.86 -3.44
N PHE A 66 22.69 -3.79 -4.65
CA PHE A 66 23.64 -2.75 -5.05
C PHE A 66 22.97 -1.51 -5.64
N TYR A 67 21.66 -1.50 -5.83
CA TYR A 67 20.96 -0.38 -6.45
C TYR A 67 20.03 0.29 -5.46
N PHE A 68 19.89 1.60 -5.60
CA PHE A 68 18.97 2.42 -4.82
C PHE A 68 17.91 3.04 -5.71
N ASP A 69 16.71 3.15 -5.15
CA ASP A 69 15.55 3.77 -5.74
C ASP A 69 15.27 5.09 -5.00
N ILE A 70 14.84 6.10 -5.73
CA ILE A 70 14.30 7.33 -5.16
C ILE A 70 12.78 7.17 -5.00
N ASN A 71 12.33 7.39 -3.77
CA ASN A 71 10.93 7.28 -3.38
C ASN A 71 10.43 8.67 -2.97
N VAL A 72 9.32 9.12 -3.55
CA VAL A 72 8.62 10.35 -3.16
C VAL A 72 7.23 9.97 -2.69
N ALA A 73 6.97 10.18 -1.40
CA ALA A 73 5.72 9.81 -0.74
C ALA A 73 5.00 11.04 -0.19
N ASN A 74 3.68 11.06 -0.33
CA ASN A 74 2.84 12.00 0.42
C ASN A 74 2.31 11.30 1.67
N THR A 75 2.92 11.58 2.82
CA THR A 75 2.54 11.07 4.13
C THR A 75 1.52 11.98 4.84
N GLY A 76 1.15 13.10 4.22
CA GLY A 76 0.08 13.98 4.69
C GLY A 76 -1.29 13.46 4.31
N ASN A 77 -2.34 14.07 4.86
CA ASN A 77 -3.72 13.63 4.61
C ASN A 77 -4.43 14.40 3.48
N ALA A 78 -3.72 15.28 2.78
CA ALA A 78 -4.21 16.08 1.67
C ALA A 78 -3.31 15.95 0.44
N PRO A 79 -3.83 16.17 -0.79
CA PRO A 79 -3.01 16.13 -2.00
C PRO A 79 -2.01 17.31 -2.03
N ALA A 80 -0.85 17.06 -2.61
CA ALA A 80 0.16 18.07 -2.89
C ALA A 80 0.25 18.35 -4.40
N TYR A 81 0.50 19.59 -4.75
CA TYR A 81 0.61 20.07 -6.13
C TYR A 81 1.95 20.75 -6.37
N ASN A 82 2.41 20.78 -7.63
CA ASN A 82 3.62 21.51 -8.05
C ASN A 82 4.83 21.22 -7.14
N ILE A 83 5.11 19.95 -6.93
CA ILE A 83 6.18 19.48 -6.05
C ILE A 83 7.50 19.62 -6.79
N GLU A 84 8.48 20.25 -6.14
CA GLU A 84 9.85 20.32 -6.62
C GLU A 84 10.79 19.80 -5.54
N VAL A 85 11.70 18.92 -5.95
CA VAL A 85 12.67 18.26 -5.08
C VAL A 85 14.06 18.64 -5.54
N ASN A 86 14.88 19.12 -4.62
CA ASN A 86 16.28 19.44 -4.84
C ASN A 86 17.16 18.70 -3.83
N PHE A 87 18.36 18.32 -4.28
CA PHE A 87 19.35 17.62 -3.49
C PHE A 87 20.66 18.39 -3.55
N ASP A 88 21.29 18.58 -2.40
CA ASP A 88 22.62 19.16 -2.26
C ASP A 88 23.50 18.25 -1.40
N PRO A 89 24.56 17.61 -1.93
CA PRO A 89 25.06 17.72 -3.31
C PRO A 89 24.10 17.10 -4.34
N PRO A 90 24.21 17.46 -5.64
CA PRO A 90 23.34 16.91 -6.67
C PRO A 90 23.48 15.39 -6.76
N LEU A 91 22.36 14.69 -6.93
CA LEU A 91 22.35 13.24 -7.10
C LEU A 91 23.02 12.84 -8.41
N THR A 92 23.74 11.73 -8.38
CA THR A 92 24.25 11.05 -9.57
C THR A 92 23.15 10.18 -10.16
N ASN A 93 23.00 10.17 -11.49
CA ASN A 93 21.93 9.42 -12.14
C ASN A 93 22.46 8.04 -12.58
N ALA A 94 21.56 7.09 -12.82
CA ALA A 94 21.92 5.81 -13.38
C ALA A 94 22.66 6.02 -14.71
N GLU A 95 23.71 5.23 -14.96
CA GLU A 95 24.58 5.36 -16.14
C GLU A 95 23.78 5.46 -17.45
N HIS A 96 22.71 4.64 -17.59
CA HIS A 96 21.86 4.62 -18.76
C HIS A 96 21.02 5.89 -18.99
N ARG A 97 20.78 6.69 -17.95
CA ARG A 97 20.10 8.00 -18.05
C ARG A 97 21.08 9.14 -18.23
N GLU A 98 22.27 9.08 -17.60
CA GLU A 98 23.34 10.05 -17.88
C GLU A 98 23.74 10.01 -19.35
N ALA A 99 23.92 8.81 -19.92
CA ALA A 99 24.22 8.62 -21.33
C ALA A 99 23.16 9.21 -22.28
N ARG A 100 21.91 9.32 -21.82
CA ARG A 100 20.78 9.88 -22.58
C ARG A 100 20.41 11.30 -22.18
N GLN A 101 21.20 11.94 -21.32
CA GLN A 101 20.97 13.28 -20.77
C GLN A 101 19.58 13.46 -20.13
N HIS A 102 19.01 12.38 -19.59
CA HIS A 102 17.75 12.46 -18.87
C HIS A 102 17.96 13.03 -17.46
N SER A 103 17.02 13.87 -17.02
CA SER A 103 17.03 14.39 -15.67
C SER A 103 16.79 13.29 -14.63
N ILE A 104 17.19 13.56 -13.39
CA ILE A 104 16.87 12.72 -12.23
C ILE A 104 15.33 12.61 -12.14
N PRO A 105 14.78 11.40 -11.96
CA PRO A 105 13.34 11.21 -11.85
C PRO A 105 12.77 11.99 -10.66
N PHE A 106 11.50 12.38 -10.76
CA PHE A 106 10.71 13.02 -9.69
C PHE A 106 11.24 14.37 -9.17
N ARG A 107 12.16 15.00 -9.89
CA ARG A 107 12.59 16.37 -9.56
C ARG A 107 11.44 17.39 -9.62
N LYS A 108 10.47 17.17 -10.52
CA LYS A 108 9.21 17.91 -10.59
C LYS A 108 8.03 16.94 -10.71
N ILE A 109 7.04 17.08 -9.84
CA ILE A 109 5.81 16.26 -9.84
C ILE A 109 4.61 17.20 -9.81
N SER A 110 3.69 17.06 -10.76
CA SER A 110 2.52 17.94 -10.85
C SER A 110 1.51 17.73 -9.72
N ILE A 111 1.26 16.47 -9.36
CA ILE A 111 0.30 16.10 -8.32
C ILE A 111 0.73 14.82 -7.62
N LEU A 112 0.60 14.79 -6.30
CA LEU A 112 0.77 13.58 -5.50
C LEU A 112 -0.39 13.45 -4.52
N LYS A 113 -1.22 12.41 -4.72
CA LYS A 113 -2.39 12.15 -3.88
C LYS A 113 -1.96 11.74 -2.47
N ASN A 114 -2.85 11.90 -1.49
CA ASN A 114 -2.65 11.36 -0.15
C ASN A 114 -2.33 9.85 -0.22
N GLY A 115 -1.25 9.43 0.45
CA GLY A 115 -0.80 8.03 0.52
C GLY A 115 -0.15 7.51 -0.76
N GLN A 116 -0.05 8.32 -1.81
CA GLN A 116 0.62 7.91 -3.04
C GLN A 116 2.14 7.95 -2.87
N VAL A 117 2.78 6.89 -3.35
CA VAL A 117 4.24 6.77 -3.41
C VAL A 117 4.65 6.61 -4.88
N LEU A 118 5.61 7.42 -5.30
CA LEU A 118 6.29 7.28 -6.58
C LEU A 118 7.68 6.73 -6.32
N SER A 119 8.05 5.66 -7.02
CA SER A 119 9.35 5.00 -6.90
C SER A 119 9.97 4.83 -8.27
N SER A 120 11.28 5.06 -8.37
CA SER A 120 12.06 4.85 -9.57
C SER A 120 13.47 4.51 -9.17
N ASN A 121 14.11 3.63 -9.92
CA ASN A 121 15.53 3.40 -9.77
C ASN A 121 16.28 4.73 -9.88
N LEU A 122 17.32 4.93 -9.07
CA LEU A 122 18.16 6.11 -9.08
C LEU A 122 19.54 5.79 -9.63
N CYS A 123 20.35 5.02 -8.89
CA CYS A 123 21.75 4.71 -9.20
C CYS A 123 22.27 3.52 -8.37
N ASP A 124 23.53 3.15 -8.59
CA ASP A 124 24.26 2.16 -7.77
C ASP A 124 24.68 2.77 -6.42
N TYR A 125 24.64 1.97 -5.36
CA TYR A 125 25.01 2.36 -4.00
C TYR A 125 26.41 2.97 -3.92
N ASN A 126 27.38 2.45 -4.68
CA ASN A 126 28.76 2.95 -4.67
C ASN A 126 28.87 4.42 -5.07
N GLN A 127 27.91 4.95 -5.83
CA GLN A 127 27.90 6.35 -6.27
C GLN A 127 27.43 7.30 -5.16
N ILE A 128 26.62 6.81 -4.23
CA ILE A 128 25.98 7.60 -3.16
C ILE A 128 26.49 7.22 -1.76
N LYS A 129 27.30 6.16 -1.66
CA LYS A 129 27.91 5.67 -0.42
C LYS A 129 28.71 6.77 0.28
N GLY A 130 28.51 6.88 1.59
CA GLY A 130 29.25 7.81 2.44
C GLY A 130 28.93 9.29 2.22
N LYS A 131 27.87 9.61 1.45
CA LYS A 131 27.43 10.99 1.20
C LYS A 131 26.23 11.35 2.08
N THR A 132 26.21 12.59 2.52
CA THR A 132 25.05 13.19 3.18
C THR A 132 24.42 14.19 2.22
N TYR A 133 23.10 14.11 2.06
CA TYR A 133 22.32 14.96 1.18
C TYR A 133 21.40 15.87 1.96
N THR A 134 21.45 17.16 1.70
CA THR A 134 20.39 18.09 2.11
C THR A 134 19.27 18.00 1.07
N ILE A 135 18.13 17.50 1.48
CA ILE A 135 16.94 17.37 0.62
C ILE A 135 16.05 18.57 0.90
N THR A 136 15.78 19.37 -0.13
CA THR A 136 14.85 20.50 -0.07
C THR A 136 13.67 20.24 -0.97
N ILE A 137 12.49 20.15 -0.38
CA ILE A 137 11.22 19.85 -1.03
C ILE A 137 10.34 21.08 -0.92
N SER A 138 9.66 21.45 -2.00
CA SER A 138 8.66 22.52 -1.99
C SER A 138 7.40 22.08 -2.73
N TRP A 139 6.23 22.44 -2.23
CA TRP A 139 4.94 22.04 -2.82
C TRP A 139 3.85 23.08 -2.54
N SER A 140 2.74 23.00 -3.27
CA SER A 140 1.55 23.84 -3.10
C SER A 140 0.36 23.01 -2.60
N LYS A 141 -0.46 23.58 -1.71
CA LYS A 141 -1.69 22.93 -1.22
C LYS A 141 -2.83 22.92 -2.26
N LYS A 142 -2.77 23.80 -3.26
CA LYS A 142 -3.78 23.95 -4.33
C LYS A 142 -3.09 24.04 -5.69
N ALA A 143 -3.74 23.56 -6.74
CA ALA A 143 -3.17 23.43 -8.09
C ALA A 143 -2.63 24.76 -8.69
N ASN A 144 -3.28 25.88 -8.39
CA ASN A 144 -2.92 27.21 -8.94
C ASN A 144 -2.45 28.20 -7.85
N SER A 145 -1.96 27.70 -6.72
CA SER A 145 -1.45 28.59 -5.66
C SER A 145 -0.02 29.01 -5.93
N SER A 146 0.29 30.29 -5.70
CA SER A 146 1.67 30.77 -5.60
C SER A 146 2.30 30.48 -4.24
N GLU A 147 1.47 30.25 -3.21
CA GLU A 147 1.95 29.86 -1.88
C GLU A 147 2.49 28.44 -1.92
N ARG A 148 3.71 28.29 -1.42
CA ARG A 148 4.42 27.02 -1.34
C ARG A 148 4.85 26.77 0.10
N ASP A 149 4.61 25.56 0.57
CA ASP A 149 5.24 25.04 1.77
C ASP A 149 6.59 24.41 1.38
N PHE A 150 7.47 24.24 2.37
CA PHE A 150 8.75 23.61 2.17
C PHE A 150 9.08 22.65 3.33
N ASN A 151 9.88 21.64 3.02
CA ASN A 151 10.49 20.73 3.98
C ASN A 151 11.96 20.57 3.63
N GLN A 152 12.83 20.62 4.64
CA GLN A 152 14.25 20.45 4.47
C GLN A 152 14.80 19.57 5.58
N TYR A 153 15.56 18.55 5.19
CA TYR A 153 16.22 17.65 6.12
C TYR A 153 17.47 17.04 5.48
N GLU A 154 18.37 16.56 6.34
CA GLU A 154 19.55 15.84 5.91
C GLU A 154 19.25 14.34 5.80
N TYR A 155 19.77 13.72 4.75
CA TYR A 155 19.66 12.31 4.48
C TYR A 155 21.06 11.71 4.37
N ASP A 156 21.44 10.95 5.38
CA ASP A 156 22.77 10.38 5.49
C ASP A 156 22.81 8.96 4.94
N MET A 157 23.61 8.75 3.88
CA MET A 157 23.81 7.43 3.29
C MET A 157 24.78 6.55 4.09
N THR A 158 25.56 7.10 5.01
CA THR A 158 26.47 6.31 5.87
C THR A 158 25.71 5.31 6.73
N LEU A 159 24.44 5.61 7.05
CA LEU A 159 23.54 4.74 7.81
C LEU A 159 23.35 3.36 7.17
N PHE A 160 23.58 3.24 5.86
CA PHE A 160 23.44 1.97 5.13
C PHE A 160 24.72 1.12 5.11
N GLU A 161 25.88 1.63 5.53
CA GLU A 161 27.16 0.88 5.47
C GLU A 161 27.20 -0.31 6.42
N GLY A 162 26.48 -0.26 7.53
CA GLY A 162 26.39 -1.35 8.51
C GLY A 162 25.20 -2.30 8.30
N VAL A 163 24.36 -2.05 7.29
CA VAL A 163 23.10 -2.79 7.13
C VAL A 163 23.35 -4.06 6.31
N THR A 164 23.38 -5.20 6.99
CA THR A 164 23.43 -6.53 6.37
C THR A 164 22.04 -7.16 6.31
N TYR A 165 21.73 -7.83 5.19
CA TYR A 165 20.49 -8.57 5.03
C TYR A 165 20.76 -10.08 5.05
N LEU A 166 19.96 -10.83 5.80
CA LEU A 166 19.99 -12.29 5.79
C LEU A 166 18.95 -12.81 4.79
N GLY A 167 19.41 -13.49 3.74
CA GLY A 167 18.54 -14.00 2.66
C GLY A 167 18.18 -12.93 1.63
N ALA A 168 17.12 -13.16 0.85
CA ALA A 168 16.69 -12.19 -0.16
C ALA A 168 15.76 -11.13 0.44
N ARG A 169 16.06 -9.86 0.10
CA ARG A 169 15.51 -8.63 0.68
C ARG A 169 13.99 -8.52 0.65
N ASN A 170 13.35 -9.04 -0.41
CA ASN A 170 11.90 -9.00 -0.56
C ASN A 170 11.33 -10.42 -0.69
N PRO A 171 10.51 -10.89 0.26
CA PRO A 171 9.85 -12.19 0.17
C PRO A 171 9.08 -12.39 -1.13
N LEU A 172 8.49 -11.32 -1.68
CA LEU A 172 7.74 -11.37 -2.94
C LEU A 172 8.65 -11.62 -4.14
N THR A 173 9.87 -11.06 -4.16
CA THR A 173 10.81 -11.34 -5.26
C THR A 173 11.32 -12.78 -5.19
N GLN A 174 11.51 -13.33 -3.99
CA GLN A 174 11.79 -14.75 -3.82
C GLN A 174 10.64 -15.62 -4.31
N ILE A 175 9.41 -15.32 -3.92
CA ILE A 175 8.22 -16.06 -4.36
C ILE A 175 8.11 -16.01 -5.89
N ALA A 176 8.32 -14.85 -6.50
CA ALA A 176 8.31 -14.71 -7.96
C ALA A 176 9.39 -15.57 -8.63
N ASP A 177 10.60 -15.63 -8.07
CA ASP A 177 11.68 -16.48 -8.56
C ASP A 177 11.35 -17.97 -8.43
N GLN A 178 10.77 -18.39 -7.30
CA GLN A 178 10.33 -19.78 -7.10
C GLN A 178 9.19 -20.16 -8.05
N ILE A 179 8.23 -19.26 -8.28
CA ILE A 179 7.15 -19.46 -9.27
C ILE A 179 7.74 -19.58 -10.68
N LYS A 180 8.74 -18.76 -11.03
CA LYS A 180 9.45 -18.85 -12.30
C LYS A 180 10.11 -20.22 -12.46
N LYS A 181 10.82 -20.71 -11.44
CA LYS A 181 11.45 -22.04 -11.43
C LYS A 181 10.42 -23.15 -11.65
N ILE A 182 9.29 -23.12 -10.92
CA ILE A 182 8.18 -24.07 -11.13
C ILE A 182 7.67 -24.04 -12.57
N ARG A 183 7.48 -22.86 -13.14
CA ARG A 183 7.04 -22.71 -14.53
C ARG A 183 8.06 -23.27 -15.51
N ASP A 184 9.33 -23.00 -15.30
CA ASP A 184 10.42 -23.45 -16.16
C ASP A 184 10.60 -24.98 -16.08
N ASP A 185 10.40 -25.58 -14.90
CA ASP A 185 10.39 -27.04 -14.69
C ASP A 185 9.15 -27.72 -15.30
N TRP A 186 8.01 -27.04 -15.30
CA TRP A 186 6.76 -27.55 -15.87
C TRP A 186 6.68 -27.40 -17.40
N ARG A 187 7.35 -26.40 -17.97
CA ARG A 187 7.41 -26.14 -19.41
C ARG A 187 7.76 -27.36 -20.28
N PRO A 188 8.80 -28.17 -19.98
CA PRO A 188 9.10 -29.35 -20.78
C PRO A 188 8.03 -30.45 -20.67
N ILE A 189 7.29 -30.51 -19.56
CA ILE A 189 6.18 -31.45 -19.39
C ILE A 189 5.00 -31.04 -20.29
N THR A 190 4.62 -29.76 -20.29
CA THR A 190 3.50 -29.26 -21.10
C THR A 190 3.79 -29.24 -22.60
N GLN A 191 5.05 -29.00 -22.98
CA GLN A 191 5.51 -29.07 -24.37
C GLN A 191 5.69 -30.51 -24.87
N GLY A 192 5.50 -31.52 -24.01
CA GLY A 192 5.63 -32.93 -24.36
C GLY A 192 7.07 -33.41 -24.55
N SER A 193 8.06 -32.56 -24.27
CA SER A 193 9.49 -32.92 -24.38
C SER A 193 9.97 -33.75 -23.20
N LYS A 194 9.29 -33.70 -22.05
CA LYS A 194 9.55 -34.55 -20.88
C LYS A 194 8.27 -35.29 -20.49
N LYS A 195 8.32 -36.63 -20.53
CA LYS A 195 7.20 -37.48 -20.09
C LYS A 195 7.24 -37.63 -18.58
N ILE A 196 6.08 -37.47 -17.93
CA ILE A 196 5.92 -37.86 -16.52
C ILE A 196 5.72 -39.37 -16.49
N LYS A 197 6.54 -40.08 -15.72
CA LYS A 197 6.28 -41.48 -15.39
C LYS A 197 5.15 -41.50 -14.35
N THR A 198 3.99 -41.99 -14.76
CA THR A 198 2.85 -42.22 -13.86
C THR A 198 2.73 -43.71 -13.64
N ASP A 199 2.94 -44.18 -12.41
CA ASP A 199 2.59 -45.55 -12.03
C ASP A 199 1.08 -45.58 -11.75
N ASN A 200 0.30 -45.90 -12.78
CA ASN A 200 -1.15 -45.98 -12.68
C ASN A 200 -1.54 -47.42 -12.34
N TYR A 201 -1.85 -47.69 -11.07
CA TYR A 201 -2.39 -48.98 -10.64
C TYR A 201 -3.84 -49.08 -11.10
N SER A 202 -4.06 -49.72 -12.25
CA SER A 202 -5.40 -49.92 -12.80
C SER A 202 -6.16 -51.01 -12.04
N SER A 203 -7.50 -51.03 -12.17
CA SER A 203 -8.32 -52.08 -11.55
C SER A 203 -7.97 -53.48 -12.06
N SER A 204 -7.50 -53.60 -13.31
CA SER A 204 -7.03 -54.87 -13.86
C SER A 204 -5.70 -55.31 -13.26
N ASP A 205 -4.81 -54.38 -12.87
CA ASP A 205 -3.58 -54.73 -12.15
C ASP A 205 -3.91 -55.26 -10.74
N ARG A 206 -4.91 -54.67 -10.07
CA ARG A 206 -5.44 -55.17 -8.79
C ARG A 206 -6.10 -56.54 -8.92
N GLU A 207 -6.83 -56.80 -10.01
CA GLU A 207 -7.47 -58.09 -10.26
C GLU A 207 -6.43 -59.18 -10.52
N LYS A 208 -5.37 -58.87 -11.29
CA LYS A 208 -4.24 -59.78 -11.52
C LYS A 208 -3.48 -60.09 -10.23
N GLU A 209 -3.27 -59.09 -9.39
CA GLU A 209 -2.65 -59.27 -8.08
C GLU A 209 -3.53 -60.13 -7.16
N ARG A 210 -4.86 -59.94 -7.20
CA ARG A 210 -5.82 -60.78 -6.46
C ARG A 210 -5.79 -62.24 -6.93
N ILE A 211 -5.78 -62.47 -8.24
CA ILE A 211 -5.72 -63.82 -8.82
C ILE A 211 -4.39 -64.51 -8.44
N ALA A 212 -3.26 -63.80 -8.57
CA ALA A 212 -1.96 -64.34 -8.21
C ALA A 212 -1.87 -64.67 -6.70
N TYR A 213 -2.49 -63.83 -5.86
CA TYR A 213 -2.60 -64.07 -4.42
C TYR A 213 -3.48 -65.29 -4.09
N ASP A 214 -4.63 -65.43 -4.76
CA ASP A 214 -5.54 -66.57 -4.60
C ASP A 214 -4.90 -67.88 -5.04
N GLU A 215 -4.14 -67.88 -6.14
CA GLU A 215 -3.37 -69.05 -6.62
C GLU A 215 -2.25 -69.43 -5.64
N TRP A 216 -1.53 -68.44 -5.10
CA TRP A 216 -0.52 -68.68 -4.07
C TRP A 216 -1.14 -69.30 -2.81
N CYS A 217 -2.29 -68.79 -2.36
CA CYS A 217 -3.00 -69.34 -1.21
C CYS A 217 -3.47 -70.78 -1.44
N LYS A 218 -4.00 -71.09 -2.63
CA LYS A 218 -4.42 -72.46 -2.99
C LYS A 218 -3.25 -73.43 -2.98
N ASN A 219 -2.13 -73.07 -3.61
CA ASN A 219 -0.93 -73.90 -3.63
C ASN A 219 -0.39 -74.14 -2.20
N ALA A 220 -0.40 -73.11 -1.35
CA ALA A 220 0.02 -73.24 0.04
C ALA A 220 -0.90 -74.16 0.87
N LEU A 221 -2.21 -74.16 0.58
CA LEU A 221 -3.17 -75.06 1.23
C LEU A 221 -3.01 -76.51 0.76
N GLU A 222 -2.85 -76.75 -0.55
CA GLU A 222 -2.60 -78.08 -1.09
C GLU A 222 -1.30 -78.69 -0.56
N GLU A 223 -0.23 -77.88 -0.44
CA GLU A 223 1.01 -78.36 0.18
C GLU A 223 0.80 -78.74 1.66
N ARG A 224 0.00 -77.99 2.40
CA ARG A 224 -0.34 -78.32 3.80
C ARG A 224 -1.14 -79.62 3.88
N GLU A 225 -2.09 -79.85 2.98
CA GLU A 225 -2.88 -81.08 2.94
C GLU A 225 -2.04 -82.29 2.54
N LYS A 226 -1.19 -82.17 1.51
CA LYS A 226 -0.23 -83.22 1.13
C LYS A 226 0.72 -83.56 2.27
N ARG A 227 1.14 -82.57 3.07
CA ARG A 227 1.95 -82.79 4.28
C ARG A 227 1.18 -83.51 5.39
N LYS A 228 -0.13 -83.24 5.57
CA LYS A 228 -0.98 -83.94 6.53
C LYS A 228 -1.25 -85.40 6.13
N VAL A 229 -1.51 -85.68 4.86
CA VAL A 229 -1.74 -87.05 4.34
C VAL A 229 -0.49 -87.91 4.41
N ARG A 230 0.71 -87.31 4.30
CA ARG A 230 1.98 -88.03 4.48
C ARG A 230 2.31 -88.40 5.94
N GLN A 231 1.56 -87.86 6.90
CA GLN A 231 1.78 -88.06 8.34
C GLN A 231 0.69 -88.91 9.03
N SER A 232 -0.35 -89.35 8.31
CA SER A 232 -1.30 -90.38 8.79
C SER A 232 -0.98 -91.74 8.18
#